data_AF-A0A6H1WTL3-F1
#
_entry.id   AF-A0A6H1WTL3-F1
#
_cell.length_a   1.000
_cell.length_b   1.000
_cell.length_c   1.000
_cell.angle_alpha   90.00
_cell.angle_beta   90.00
_cell.angle_gamma   90.00
#
_symmetry.space_group_name_H-M   'P 1'
#
loop_
_entity.id
_entity.type
_entity.pdbx_description
1 polymer ?
#
loop_
_entity_poly.entity_id
_entity_poly.type
_entity_poly.pdbx_seq_one_letter_code
_entity_poly.pdbx_strand_id
1 'polypeptide(L)'
;MSGSPEIRTFSDLLRVLRTHPEWLEELRSVLLTADLLELPRKFEEFLRHRYPELERRMGAQEFRLSRLERDMEELKRDVKQLKKDVARLKGDNFERKVREKVPSYFGRILLRCRVIAAEEVAELVDEAFEEGRITEEERLEVLRLDVLVKGKLKESRVEACLAAEVSLTVDVEDVERAARRDEVLNRLLDCPVLPVVIGERITEGARRKAEDLQVIVA
;
A
#
# COMPACT_ATOMS: atom_id res chain seq x y z
N MET A 1 -74.41 -55.65 27.31
CA MET A 1 -73.54 -56.23 26.26
C MET A 1 -73.09 -55.09 25.37
N SER A 2 -71.85 -54.64 25.52
CA SER A 2 -71.12 -53.96 24.45
C SER A 2 -69.82 -54.73 24.33
N GLY A 3 -69.75 -55.60 23.33
CA GLY A 3 -68.54 -56.38 23.07
C GLY A 3 -67.44 -55.44 22.62
N SER A 4 -66.24 -55.58 23.20
CA SER A 4 -65.05 -54.89 22.71
C SER A 4 -64.85 -55.25 21.22
N PRO A 5 -64.73 -54.28 20.31
CA PRO A 5 -64.54 -54.57 18.89
C PRO A 5 -63.27 -55.40 18.68
N GLU A 6 -63.40 -56.54 18.00
CA GLU A 6 -62.28 -57.43 17.73
C GLU A 6 -61.47 -56.90 16.53
N ILE A 7 -60.20 -56.56 16.76
CA ILE A 7 -59.31 -56.00 15.74
C ILE A 7 -58.37 -57.12 15.26
N ARG A 8 -58.60 -57.67 14.06
CA ARG A 8 -57.76 -58.74 13.48
C ARG A 8 -56.89 -58.27 12.33
N THR A 9 -57.24 -57.16 11.68
CA THR A 9 -56.48 -56.58 10.58
C THR A 9 -56.30 -55.07 10.74
N PHE A 10 -55.32 -54.49 10.02
CA PHE A 10 -55.12 -53.03 9.99
C PHE A 10 -56.37 -52.29 9.46
N SER A 11 -57.13 -52.93 8.57
CA SER A 11 -58.38 -52.35 8.06
C SER A 11 -59.50 -52.34 9.10
N ASP A 12 -59.51 -53.31 10.03
CA ASP A 12 -60.44 -53.32 11.17
C ASP A 12 -60.07 -52.22 12.15
N LEU A 13 -58.77 -52.02 12.42
CA LEU A 13 -58.27 -50.92 13.25
C LEU A 13 -58.68 -49.55 12.68
N LEU A 14 -58.47 -49.31 11.39
CA LEU A 14 -58.88 -48.05 10.74
C LEU A 14 -60.39 -47.83 10.77
N ARG A 15 -61.19 -48.90 10.67
CA ARG A 15 -62.65 -48.80 10.74
C ARG A 15 -63.09 -48.40 12.15
N VAL A 16 -62.57 -49.08 13.18
CA VAL A 16 -62.89 -48.81 14.58
C VAL A 16 -62.49 -47.38 14.98
N LEU A 17 -61.29 -46.92 14.59
CA LEU A 17 -60.83 -45.56 14.85
C LEU A 17 -61.64 -44.46 14.14
N ARG A 18 -62.25 -44.77 12.98
CA ARG A 18 -63.16 -43.82 12.29
C ARG A 18 -64.54 -43.75 12.93
N THR A 19 -64.99 -44.80 13.59
CA THR A 19 -66.30 -44.88 14.24
C THR A 19 -66.27 -44.42 15.70
N HIS A 20 -65.09 -44.42 16.34
CA HIS A 20 -64.88 -44.00 17.73
C HIS A 20 -63.82 -42.87 17.76
N PRO A 21 -64.26 -41.61 17.62
CA PRO A 21 -63.36 -40.44 17.64
C PRO A 21 -62.50 -40.35 18.91
N GLU A 22 -63.02 -40.82 20.04
CA GLU A 22 -62.34 -40.85 21.34
C GLU A 22 -61.11 -41.78 21.33
N TRP A 23 -61.16 -42.93 20.67
CA TRP A 23 -60.02 -43.85 20.55
C TRP A 23 -58.97 -43.32 19.58
N LEU A 24 -59.40 -42.56 18.56
CA LEU A 24 -58.50 -41.89 17.65
C LEU A 24 -57.71 -40.79 18.37
N GLU A 25 -58.35 -40.03 19.26
CA GLU A 25 -57.68 -39.02 20.09
C GLU A 25 -56.73 -39.64 21.11
N GLU A 26 -57.12 -40.73 21.78
CA GLU A 26 -56.21 -41.46 22.67
C GLU A 26 -55.01 -42.03 21.91
N LEU A 27 -55.24 -42.72 20.78
CA LEU A 27 -54.16 -43.25 19.95
C LEU A 27 -53.26 -42.13 19.41
N ARG A 28 -53.84 -40.98 19.03
CA ARG A 28 -53.07 -39.77 18.67
C ARG A 28 -52.20 -39.33 19.83
N SER A 29 -52.72 -39.21 21.05
CA SER A 29 -51.93 -38.78 22.23
C SER A 29 -50.80 -39.75 22.60
N VAL A 30 -50.98 -41.04 22.31
CA VAL A 30 -50.00 -42.11 22.59
C VAL A 30 -48.91 -42.18 21.51
N LEU A 31 -49.27 -41.99 20.24
CA LEU A 31 -48.35 -42.05 19.10
C LEU A 31 -47.67 -40.70 18.79
N LEU A 32 -48.40 -39.61 18.99
CA LEU A 32 -47.98 -38.23 18.79
C LEU A 32 -48.13 -37.52 20.13
N THR A 33 -47.01 -37.21 20.77
CA THR A 33 -47.03 -36.37 21.97
C THR A 33 -47.75 -35.05 21.66
N ALA A 34 -48.30 -34.39 22.70
CA ALA A 34 -48.99 -33.11 22.54
C ALA A 34 -48.16 -32.07 21.77
N ASP A 35 -46.83 -32.09 21.95
CA ASP A 35 -45.90 -31.24 21.20
C ASP A 35 -45.88 -31.51 19.69
N LEU A 36 -46.02 -32.76 19.26
CA LEU A 36 -46.05 -33.13 17.84
C LEU A 36 -47.37 -32.75 17.17
N LEU A 37 -48.49 -32.77 17.90
CA LEU A 37 -49.80 -32.32 17.41
C LEU A 37 -49.85 -30.80 17.23
N GLU A 38 -49.14 -30.04 18.09
CA GLU A 38 -49.06 -28.58 17.99
C GLU A 38 -48.04 -28.08 16.96
N LEU A 39 -47.13 -28.93 16.50
CA LEU A 39 -46.01 -28.55 15.65
C LEU A 39 -46.42 -27.84 14.35
N PRO A 40 -47.45 -28.30 13.59
CA PRO A 40 -47.87 -27.60 12.38
C PRO A 40 -48.34 -26.16 12.66
N ARG A 41 -49.07 -25.97 13.76
CA ARG A 41 -49.54 -24.64 14.18
C ARG A 41 -48.38 -23.74 14.61
N LYS A 42 -47.46 -24.25 15.45
CA LYS A 42 -46.25 -23.52 15.87
C LYS A 42 -45.38 -23.15 14.66
N PHE A 43 -45.31 -24.04 13.66
CA PHE A 43 -44.58 -23.80 12.42
C PHE A 43 -45.24 -22.74 11.54
N GLU A 44 -46.56 -22.78 11.36
CA GLU A 44 -47.28 -21.72 10.65
C GLU A 44 -47.14 -20.35 11.34
N GLU A 45 -47.22 -20.31 12.67
CA GLU A 45 -47.02 -19.09 13.45
C GLU A 45 -45.59 -18.55 13.27
N PHE A 46 -44.58 -19.43 13.29
CA PHE A 46 -43.21 -19.07 12.97
C PHE A 46 -43.08 -18.49 11.55
N LEU A 47 -43.65 -19.15 10.53
CA LEU A 47 -43.60 -18.70 9.15
C LEU A 47 -44.31 -17.36 8.91
N ARG A 48 -45.40 -17.08 9.62
CA ARG A 48 -46.16 -15.83 9.46
C ARG A 48 -45.52 -14.66 10.20
N HIS A 49 -44.99 -14.89 11.39
CA HIS A 49 -44.61 -13.80 12.28
C HIS A 49 -43.10 -13.66 12.45
N ARG A 50 -42.37 -14.78 12.59
CA ARG A 50 -40.94 -14.77 12.94
C ARG A 50 -40.04 -14.84 11.72
N TYR A 51 -40.39 -15.67 10.74
CA TYR A 51 -39.61 -15.86 9.52
C TYR A 51 -39.45 -14.56 8.69
N PRO A 52 -40.51 -13.73 8.46
CA PRO A 52 -40.34 -12.48 7.71
C PRO A 52 -39.52 -11.42 8.45
N GLU A 53 -39.49 -11.47 9.79
CA GLU A 53 -38.62 -10.61 10.59
C GLU A 53 -37.16 -11.06 10.48
N LEU A 54 -36.92 -12.37 10.53
CA LEU A 54 -35.59 -12.95 10.33
C LEU A 54 -35.03 -12.64 8.94
N GLU A 55 -35.82 -12.82 7.88
CA GLU A 55 -35.43 -12.47 6.51
C GLU A 55 -35.10 -10.98 6.39
N ARG A 56 -35.93 -10.10 6.96
CA ARG A 56 -35.66 -8.66 6.99
C ARG A 56 -34.36 -8.32 7.72
N ARG A 57 -34.10 -8.95 8.86
CA ARG A 57 -32.87 -8.75 9.63
C ARG A 57 -31.64 -9.26 8.88
N MET A 58 -31.74 -10.41 8.22
CA MET A 58 -30.69 -10.96 7.37
C MET A 58 -30.39 -10.05 6.18
N GLY A 59 -31.40 -9.62 5.43
CA GLY A 59 -31.22 -8.69 4.31
C GLY A 59 -30.61 -7.35 4.75
N ALA A 60 -31.01 -6.83 5.91
CA ALA A 60 -30.39 -5.63 6.49
C ALA A 60 -28.95 -5.85 6.96
N GLN A 61 -28.57 -7.07 7.34
CA GLN A 61 -27.17 -7.43 7.65
C GLN A 61 -26.34 -7.57 6.38
N GLU A 62 -26.86 -8.24 5.36
CA GLU A 62 -26.21 -8.37 4.04
C GLU A 62 -25.93 -7.00 3.43
N PHE A 63 -26.93 -6.11 3.41
CA PHE A 63 -26.75 -4.75 2.91
C PHE A 63 -25.68 -3.97 3.68
N ARG A 64 -25.63 -4.12 5.02
CA ARG A 64 -24.60 -3.48 5.85
C ARG A 64 -23.21 -4.05 5.58
N LEU A 65 -23.09 -5.37 5.40
CA LEU A 65 -21.84 -6.03 5.03
C LEU A 65 -21.34 -5.53 3.68
N SER A 66 -22.19 -5.49 2.64
CA SER A 66 -21.81 -4.98 1.32
C SER A 66 -21.45 -3.48 1.33
N ARG A 67 -21.98 -2.70 2.27
CA ARG A 67 -21.53 -1.31 2.47
C ARG A 67 -20.15 -1.27 3.12
N LEU A 68 -19.94 -2.03 4.20
CA LEU A 68 -18.65 -2.12 4.88
C LEU A 68 -17.53 -2.62 3.95
N GLU A 69 -17.82 -3.58 3.07
CA GLU A 69 -16.87 -4.07 2.07
C GLU A 69 -16.42 -2.95 1.13
N ARG A 70 -17.36 -2.15 0.62
CA ARG A 70 -17.06 -1.00 -0.25
C ARG A 70 -16.25 0.07 0.49
N ASP A 71 -16.68 0.44 1.69
CA ASP A 71 -15.98 1.43 2.53
C ASP A 71 -14.54 0.95 2.86
N MET A 72 -14.35 -0.35 3.12
CA MET A 72 -13.05 -0.96 3.36
C MET A 72 -12.16 -0.91 2.11
N GLU A 73 -12.70 -1.14 0.91
CA GLU A 73 -11.94 -1.02 -0.32
C GLU A 73 -11.50 0.42 -0.60
N GLU A 74 -12.39 1.40 -0.39
CA GLU A 74 -12.07 2.82 -0.52
C GLU A 74 -10.96 3.22 0.47
N LEU A 75 -11.11 2.84 1.74
CA LEU A 75 -10.10 3.09 2.76
C LEU A 75 -8.74 2.46 2.41
N LYS A 76 -8.73 1.25 1.83
CA LYS A 76 -7.47 0.62 1.36
C LYS A 76 -6.80 1.44 0.25
N ARG A 77 -7.59 2.02 -0.67
CA ARG A 77 -7.07 2.88 -1.74
C ARG A 77 -6.49 4.17 -1.15
N ASP A 78 -7.21 4.81 -0.23
CA ASP A 78 -6.77 6.04 0.43
C ASP A 78 -5.50 5.83 1.23
N VAL A 79 -5.43 4.77 2.03
CA VAL A 79 -4.22 4.42 2.80
C VAL A 79 -3.03 4.14 1.87
N LYS A 80 -3.26 3.50 0.71
CA LYS A 80 -2.19 3.28 -0.29
C LYS A 80 -1.71 4.60 -0.88
N GLN A 81 -2.60 5.55 -1.15
CA GLN A 81 -2.23 6.86 -1.65
C GLN A 81 -1.47 7.66 -0.60
N LEU A 82 -1.97 7.73 0.63
CA LEU A 82 -1.29 8.40 1.76
C LEU A 82 0.11 7.85 2.01
N LYS A 83 0.31 6.53 1.89
CA LYS A 83 1.65 5.92 2.00
C LYS A 83 2.61 6.46 0.94
N LYS A 84 2.15 6.67 -0.30
CA LYS A 84 2.97 7.25 -1.38
C LYS A 84 3.27 8.72 -1.12
N ASP A 85 2.27 9.49 -0.71
CA ASP A 85 2.43 10.92 -0.46
C ASP A 85 3.41 11.17 0.71
N VAL A 86 3.31 10.37 1.78
CA VAL A 86 4.26 10.41 2.90
C VAL A 86 5.67 10.00 2.47
N ALA A 87 5.81 9.01 1.59
CA ALA A 87 7.12 8.61 1.08
C ALA A 87 7.78 9.76 0.29
N ARG A 88 7.01 10.44 -0.58
CA ARG A 88 7.47 11.63 -1.31
C ARG A 88 7.89 12.76 -0.36
N LEU A 89 7.04 13.13 0.60
CA LEU A 89 7.35 14.17 1.58
C LEU A 89 8.60 13.88 2.39
N LYS A 90 8.86 12.60 2.71
CA LYS A 90 10.11 12.20 3.37
C LYS A 90 11.33 12.39 2.46
N GLY A 91 11.20 12.07 1.16
CA GLY A 91 12.23 12.32 0.15
C GLY A 91 12.57 13.80 0.05
N ASP A 92 11.57 14.64 -0.23
CA ASP A 92 11.72 16.10 -0.37
C ASP A 92 12.37 16.72 0.89
N ASN A 93 11.97 16.26 2.08
CA ASN A 93 12.54 16.72 3.35
C ASN A 93 13.99 16.23 3.55
N PHE A 94 14.34 15.05 3.05
CA PHE A 94 15.70 14.53 3.13
C PHE A 94 16.64 15.32 2.21
N GLU A 95 16.24 15.55 0.96
CA GLU A 95 16.94 16.45 0.03
C GLU A 95 17.18 17.84 0.65
N ARG A 96 16.12 18.45 1.21
CA ARG A 96 16.23 19.74 1.88
C ARG A 96 17.25 19.70 3.02
N LYS A 97 17.19 18.68 3.88
CA LYS A 97 18.15 18.52 4.99
C LYS A 97 19.58 18.38 4.49
N VAL A 98 19.81 17.67 3.38
CA VAL A 98 21.15 17.54 2.78
C VAL A 98 21.66 18.90 2.33
N ARG A 99 20.85 19.69 1.61
CA ARG A 99 21.22 21.07 1.19
C ARG A 99 21.48 21.99 2.38
N GLU A 100 20.63 21.97 3.40
CA GLU A 100 20.77 22.84 4.58
C GLU A 100 21.96 22.47 5.46
N LYS A 101 22.33 21.18 5.50
CA LYS A 101 23.38 20.65 6.38
C LYS A 101 24.52 20.01 5.61
N VAL A 102 24.89 20.59 4.47
CA VAL A 102 26.00 20.10 3.62
C VAL A 102 27.28 19.72 4.39
N PRO A 103 27.78 20.50 5.37
CA PRO A 103 28.97 20.10 6.13
C PRO A 103 28.81 18.80 6.92
N SER A 104 27.58 18.43 7.31
CA SER A 104 27.31 17.19 8.05
C SER A 104 27.41 15.95 7.16
N TYR A 105 26.97 16.06 5.90
CA TYR A 105 26.99 14.95 4.94
C TYR A 105 28.32 14.86 4.21
N PHE A 106 28.85 15.98 3.74
CA PHE A 106 30.02 16.01 2.86
C PHE A 106 31.33 16.41 3.56
N GLY A 107 31.31 16.78 4.85
CA GLY A 107 32.50 17.22 5.58
C GLY A 107 33.60 16.17 5.75
N ARG A 108 33.29 14.89 5.46
CA ARG A 108 34.28 13.81 5.37
C ARG A 108 35.11 13.90 4.08
N ILE A 109 34.53 14.41 3.01
CA ILE A 109 35.10 14.46 1.66
C ILE A 109 35.68 15.86 1.37
N LEU A 110 34.89 16.90 1.62
CA LEU A 110 35.24 18.30 1.37
C LEU A 110 35.44 19.08 2.67
N LEU A 111 36.34 20.05 2.61
CA LEU A 111 36.51 21.13 3.58
C LEU A 111 35.86 22.40 3.03
N ARG A 112 35.32 23.23 3.92
CA ARG A 112 34.66 24.52 3.58
C ARG A 112 33.54 24.36 2.54
N CYS A 113 32.79 23.27 2.65
CA CYS A 113 31.69 22.93 1.73
C CYS A 113 30.65 24.04 1.66
N ARG A 114 30.21 24.38 0.46
CA ARG A 114 29.11 25.31 0.18
C ARG A 114 28.25 24.75 -0.94
N VAL A 115 26.94 24.87 -0.81
CA VAL A 115 25.99 24.59 -1.90
C VAL A 115 26.18 25.66 -2.98
N ILE A 116 26.23 25.24 -4.25
CA ILE A 116 26.06 26.14 -5.39
C ILE A 116 24.56 26.30 -5.61
N ALA A 117 24.07 27.54 -5.68
CA ALA A 117 22.63 27.79 -5.77
C ALA A 117 22.05 27.22 -7.08
N ALA A 118 20.77 26.83 -7.05
CA ALA A 118 20.13 26.24 -8.23
C ALA A 118 20.08 27.22 -9.40
N GLU A 119 19.95 28.51 -9.10
CA GLU A 119 19.98 29.61 -10.06
C GLU A 119 21.35 29.73 -10.73
N GLU A 120 22.45 29.63 -9.97
CA GLU A 120 23.82 29.64 -10.51
C GLU A 120 24.06 28.42 -11.42
N VAL A 121 23.55 27.24 -11.05
CA VAL A 121 23.62 26.05 -11.89
C VAL A 121 22.81 26.23 -13.17
N ALA A 122 21.61 26.80 -13.07
CA ALA A 122 20.73 27.04 -14.22
C ALA A 122 21.37 28.01 -15.23
N GLU A 123 21.92 29.12 -14.76
CA GLU A 123 22.66 30.08 -15.60
C GLU A 123 23.82 29.39 -16.33
N LEU A 124 24.65 28.61 -15.61
CA LEU A 124 25.78 27.90 -16.20
C LEU A 124 25.37 26.94 -17.33
N VAL A 125 24.30 26.15 -17.13
CA VAL A 125 23.87 25.17 -18.14
C VAL A 125 23.09 25.80 -19.28
N ASP A 126 22.37 26.90 -19.04
CA ASP A 126 21.68 27.65 -20.09
C ASP A 126 22.70 28.29 -21.05
N GLU A 127 23.74 28.94 -20.51
CA GLU A 127 24.85 29.48 -21.31
C GLU A 127 25.55 28.37 -22.12
N ALA A 128 25.83 27.23 -21.49
CA ALA A 128 26.46 26.11 -22.17
C ALA A 128 25.60 25.51 -23.29
N PHE A 129 24.28 25.49 -23.11
CA PHE A 129 23.33 25.03 -24.12
C PHE A 129 23.23 26.03 -25.28
N GLU A 130 23.13 27.33 -24.99
CA GLU A 130 23.09 28.40 -26.00
C GLU A 130 24.36 28.43 -26.87
N GLU A 131 25.52 28.14 -26.25
CA GLU A 131 26.81 28.01 -26.94
C GLU A 131 26.99 26.66 -27.67
N GLY A 132 26.04 25.73 -27.53
CA GLY A 132 26.09 24.40 -28.16
C GLY A 132 27.13 23.45 -27.57
N ARG A 133 27.60 23.71 -26.34
CA ARG A 133 28.54 22.82 -25.62
C ARG A 133 27.86 21.57 -25.06
N ILE A 134 26.56 21.64 -24.80
CA ILE A 134 25.72 20.55 -24.29
C ILE A 134 24.41 20.45 -25.06
N THR A 135 23.77 19.27 -25.03
CA THR A 135 22.44 19.07 -25.63
C THR A 135 21.31 19.51 -24.69
N GLU A 136 20.08 19.60 -25.21
CA GLU A 136 18.90 19.89 -24.38
C GLU A 136 18.66 18.79 -23.34
N GLU A 137 18.93 17.53 -23.69
CA GLU A 137 18.85 16.40 -22.76
C GLU A 137 19.87 16.53 -21.64
N GLU A 138 21.14 16.82 -21.95
CA GLU A 138 22.20 17.02 -20.96
C GLU A 138 21.87 18.20 -20.02
N ARG A 139 21.34 19.29 -20.57
CA ARG A 139 20.85 20.43 -19.80
C ARG A 139 19.76 20.00 -18.80
N LEU A 140 18.73 19.29 -19.28
CA LEU A 140 17.63 18.82 -18.43
C LEU A 140 18.09 17.81 -17.37
N GLU A 141 19.09 16.98 -17.67
CA GLU A 141 19.70 16.06 -16.72
C GLU A 141 20.35 16.82 -15.55
N VAL A 142 21.21 17.81 -15.85
CA VAL A 142 21.90 18.60 -14.82
C VAL A 142 20.94 19.45 -14.00
N LEU A 143 19.91 20.05 -14.61
CA LEU A 143 18.90 20.84 -13.89
C LEU A 143 18.10 20.02 -12.86
N ARG A 144 18.07 18.70 -13.00
CA ARG A 144 17.42 17.77 -12.05
C ARG A 144 18.37 17.24 -10.97
N LEU A 145 19.60 17.75 -10.89
CA LEU A 145 20.54 17.39 -9.83
C LEU A 145 19.99 17.86 -8.46
N ASP A 146 20.05 16.99 -7.45
CA ASP A 146 19.49 17.32 -6.14
C ASP A 146 20.33 18.35 -5.38
N VAL A 147 21.67 18.24 -5.47
CA VAL A 147 22.60 19.21 -4.88
C VAL A 147 23.97 19.20 -5.57
N LEU A 148 24.49 20.41 -5.83
CA LEU A 148 25.88 20.62 -6.22
C LEU A 148 26.62 21.32 -5.09
N VAL A 149 27.74 20.75 -4.65
CA VAL A 149 28.51 21.26 -3.51
C VAL A 149 29.94 21.57 -3.93
N LYS A 150 30.40 22.80 -3.73
CA LYS A 150 31.79 23.21 -3.94
C LYS A 150 32.57 23.21 -2.63
N GLY A 151 33.84 22.83 -2.67
CA GLY A 151 34.74 22.92 -1.53
C GLY A 151 36.17 22.53 -1.89
N LYS A 152 36.96 22.16 -0.88
CA LYS A 152 38.32 21.64 -1.08
C LYS A 152 38.41 20.20 -0.63
N LEU A 153 38.93 19.31 -1.47
CA LEU A 153 39.18 17.92 -1.08
C LEU A 153 40.03 17.88 0.19
N LYS A 154 39.59 17.08 1.16
CA LYS A 154 40.23 17.04 2.48
C LYS A 154 41.68 16.55 2.40
N GLU A 155 41.93 15.61 1.49
CA GLU A 155 43.22 14.96 1.27
C GLU A 155 44.19 15.85 0.49
N SER A 156 43.80 16.30 -0.71
CA SER A 156 44.68 17.06 -1.60
C SER A 156 44.64 18.57 -1.43
N ARG A 157 43.61 19.10 -0.75
CA ARG A 157 43.31 20.55 -0.61
C ARG A 157 43.02 21.27 -1.93
N VAL A 158 42.86 20.53 -3.02
CA VAL A 158 42.45 21.03 -4.34
C VAL A 158 40.95 21.35 -4.32
N GLU A 159 40.53 22.37 -5.05
CA GLU A 159 39.11 22.68 -5.21
C GLU A 159 38.41 21.58 -6.01
N ALA A 160 37.22 21.20 -5.57
CA ALA A 160 36.40 20.20 -6.24
C ALA A 160 34.91 20.47 -5.96
N CYS A 161 34.07 19.92 -6.82
CA CYS A 161 32.63 19.89 -6.68
C CYS A 161 32.14 18.45 -6.45
N LEU A 162 31.04 18.30 -5.71
CA LEU A 162 30.31 17.04 -5.59
C LEU A 162 28.94 17.21 -6.24
N ALA A 163 28.64 16.40 -7.25
CA ALA A 163 27.32 16.28 -7.84
C ALA A 163 26.59 15.14 -7.15
N ALA A 164 25.66 15.47 -6.25
CA ALA A 164 25.02 14.51 -5.37
C ALA A 164 23.54 14.25 -5.71
N GLU A 165 23.21 12.95 -5.81
CA GLU A 165 21.84 12.44 -5.76
C GLU A 165 21.46 12.06 -4.34
N VAL A 166 20.24 12.36 -3.94
CA VAL A 166 19.74 12.15 -2.58
C VAL A 166 18.48 11.30 -2.64
N SER A 167 18.57 10.09 -2.09
CA SER A 167 17.44 9.17 -2.02
C SER A 167 17.36 8.54 -0.63
N LEU A 168 16.16 8.31 -0.11
CA LEU A 168 16.01 7.52 1.12
C LEU A 168 16.53 6.08 0.95
N THR A 169 16.46 5.55 -0.27
CA THR A 169 16.97 4.22 -0.62
C THR A 169 17.64 4.30 -1.98
N VAL A 170 18.96 4.29 -1.97
CA VAL A 170 19.79 4.39 -3.18
C VAL A 170 19.71 3.10 -3.98
N ASP A 171 19.24 3.20 -5.22
CA ASP A 171 19.20 2.13 -6.20
C ASP A 171 20.22 2.33 -7.35
N VAL A 172 20.18 1.44 -8.34
CA VAL A 172 21.12 1.48 -9.48
C VAL A 172 20.90 2.73 -10.32
N GLU A 173 19.65 3.18 -10.47
CA GLU A 173 19.32 4.35 -11.28
C GLU A 173 19.88 5.62 -10.62
N ASP A 174 19.82 5.73 -9.28
CA ASP A 174 20.44 6.82 -8.52
C ASP A 174 21.94 6.96 -8.80
N VAL A 175 22.65 5.83 -8.86
CA VAL A 175 24.10 5.80 -9.13
C VAL A 175 24.40 6.19 -10.57
N GLU A 176 23.66 5.65 -11.53
CA GLU A 176 23.85 5.99 -12.94
C GLU A 176 23.50 7.47 -13.21
N ARG A 177 22.48 7.99 -12.53
CA ARG A 177 22.12 9.40 -12.54
C ARG A 177 23.26 10.29 -12.05
N ALA A 178 23.87 9.96 -10.91
CA ALA A 178 25.02 10.71 -10.38
C ALA A 178 26.19 10.70 -11.39
N ALA A 179 26.53 9.53 -11.95
CA ALA A 179 27.62 9.39 -12.91
C ALA A 179 27.41 10.18 -14.21
N ARG A 180 26.19 10.14 -14.79
CA ARG A 180 25.88 10.90 -16.02
C ARG A 180 25.98 12.41 -15.80
N ARG A 181 25.47 12.90 -14.65
CA ARG A 181 25.48 14.34 -14.34
C ARG A 181 26.89 14.86 -14.08
N ASP A 182 27.71 14.05 -13.45
CA ASP A 182 29.13 14.32 -13.26
C ASP A 182 29.88 14.49 -14.59
N GLU A 183 29.63 13.63 -15.58
CA GLU A 183 30.26 13.72 -16.91
C GLU A 183 29.92 15.04 -17.62
N VAL A 184 28.68 15.52 -17.51
CA VAL A 184 28.29 16.83 -18.07
C VAL A 184 28.96 17.96 -17.28
N LEU A 185 28.85 17.94 -15.95
CA LEU A 185 29.36 19.02 -15.09
C LEU A 185 30.89 19.17 -15.14
N ASN A 186 31.64 18.08 -15.29
CA ASN A 186 33.10 18.13 -15.48
C ASN A 186 33.51 18.87 -16.76
N ARG A 187 32.66 18.92 -17.78
CA ARG A 187 32.92 19.73 -19.00
C ARG A 187 32.61 21.20 -18.82
N LEU A 188 31.79 21.55 -17.82
CA LEU A 188 31.29 22.91 -17.62
C LEU A 188 32.03 23.66 -16.51
N LEU A 189 32.60 22.95 -15.54
CA LEU A 189 33.25 23.53 -14.37
C LEU A 189 34.78 23.43 -14.45
N ASP A 190 35.46 24.49 -13.99
CA ASP A 190 36.93 24.56 -13.95
C ASP A 190 37.58 23.74 -12.82
N CYS A 191 36.81 22.94 -12.09
CA CYS A 191 37.31 22.06 -11.04
C CYS A 191 36.73 20.66 -11.18
N PRO A 192 37.46 19.62 -10.72
CA PRO A 192 36.97 18.26 -10.73
C PRO A 192 35.60 18.16 -10.04
N VAL A 193 34.66 17.53 -10.73
CA VAL A 193 33.37 17.12 -10.18
C VAL A 193 33.50 15.65 -9.82
N LEU A 194 32.93 15.26 -8.68
CA LEU A 194 32.85 13.87 -8.25
C LEU A 194 31.38 13.49 -8.09
N PRO A 195 30.94 12.35 -8.65
CA PRO A 195 29.58 11.87 -8.49
C PRO A 195 29.40 11.29 -7.09
N VAL A 196 28.28 11.63 -6.44
CA VAL A 196 27.96 11.15 -5.10
C VAL A 196 26.49 10.70 -5.04
N VAL A 197 26.22 9.64 -4.29
CA VAL A 197 24.88 9.24 -3.90
C VAL A 197 24.78 9.27 -2.37
N ILE A 198 23.68 9.82 -1.86
CA ILE A 198 23.37 9.87 -0.43
C ILE A 198 22.09 9.12 -0.15
N GLY A 199 22.11 8.26 0.86
CA GLY A 199 20.88 7.67 1.38
C GLY A 199 20.97 6.98 2.71
N GLU A 200 19.82 6.75 3.34
CA GLU A 200 19.73 5.98 4.59
C GLU A 200 19.99 4.48 4.34
N ARG A 201 19.72 4.03 3.11
CA ARG A 201 19.90 2.64 2.66
C ARG A 201 20.44 2.64 1.25
N ILE A 202 21.18 1.59 0.91
CA ILE A 202 21.65 1.32 -0.44
C ILE A 202 21.35 -0.13 -0.80
N THR A 203 20.85 -0.36 -2.01
CA THR A 203 20.64 -1.71 -2.52
C THR A 203 21.98 -2.36 -2.89
N GLU A 204 22.05 -3.69 -2.86
CA GLU A 204 23.28 -4.41 -3.22
C GLU A 204 23.69 -4.17 -4.68
N GLY A 205 22.72 -4.05 -5.59
CA GLY A 205 22.98 -3.70 -6.99
C GLY A 205 23.58 -2.30 -7.13
N ALA A 206 23.04 -1.32 -6.39
CA ALA A 206 23.57 0.03 -6.39
C ALA A 206 24.99 0.11 -5.84
N ARG A 207 25.30 -0.62 -4.76
CA ARG A 207 26.66 -0.65 -4.19
C ARG A 207 27.69 -1.12 -5.21
N ARG A 208 27.42 -2.24 -5.90
CA ARG A 208 28.32 -2.75 -6.94
C ARG A 208 28.46 -1.77 -8.10
N LYS A 209 27.34 -1.21 -8.56
CA LYS A 209 27.35 -0.21 -9.63
C LYS A 209 28.14 1.04 -9.25
N ALA A 210 28.06 1.47 -7.99
CA ALA A 210 28.79 2.64 -7.50
C ALA A 210 30.30 2.39 -7.50
N GLU A 211 30.74 1.17 -7.16
CA GLU A 211 32.15 0.77 -7.30
C GLU A 211 32.59 0.78 -8.77
N ASP A 212 31.79 0.19 -9.67
CA ASP A 212 32.08 0.12 -11.11
C ASP A 212 32.19 1.51 -11.76
N LEU A 213 31.29 2.43 -11.39
CA LEU A 213 31.24 3.79 -11.93
C LEU A 213 32.01 4.83 -11.10
N GLN A 214 32.72 4.39 -10.06
CA GLN A 214 33.47 5.24 -9.13
C GLN A 214 32.63 6.36 -8.48
N VAL A 215 31.36 6.07 -8.21
CA VAL A 215 30.43 6.97 -7.52
C VAL A 215 30.60 6.82 -6.00
N ILE A 216 30.78 7.95 -5.31
CA ILE A 216 30.96 7.96 -3.86
C ILE A 216 29.62 7.71 -3.18
N VAL A 217 29.56 6.77 -2.24
CA VAL A 217 28.39 6.55 -1.40
C VAL A 217 28.59 7.25 -0.06
N ALA A 218 27.69 8.17 0.30
CA ALA A 218 27.78 9.01 1.49
C ALA A 218 26.61 8.84 2.47
#